data_AF-A0A4P6TPM5-F1
#
_entry.id   AF-A0A4P6TPM5-F1
#
_cell.length_a   1.000
_cell.length_b   1.000
_cell.length_c   1.000
_cell.angle_alpha   90.00
_cell.angle_beta   90.00
_cell.angle_gamma   90.00
#
_symmetry.space_group_name_H-M   'P 1'
#
loop_
_entity.id
_entity.type
_entity.pdbx_description
1 polymer ?
#
loop_
_entity_poly.entity_id
_entity_poly.type
_entity_poly.pdbx_seq_one_letter_code
_entity_poly.pdbx_strand_id
1 'polypeptide(L)'
;MMHRDIPSHEHLLAPAAILEFSDDLRVADVRPLRNFLAARLSELARDQEEGTDARWAAEHLARTIDAACRDLADALVSWEIELTEGDINRPGHVQRLRQNLATGWDRLVQTAQRYAGHPDYLPRWRPLRYCCVEHAEFVEQALGDATDSGILYSGSPRHDE
;
A
#
# COMPACT_ATOMS: atom_id res chain seq x y z
N MET A 1 28.76 13.55 20.73
CA MET A 1 27.32 13.49 21.04
C MET A 1 26.60 13.86 19.75
N MET A 2 26.16 12.88 18.96
CA MET A 2 25.46 13.18 17.72
C MET A 2 24.04 13.61 18.08
N HIS A 3 23.72 14.89 17.89
CA HIS A 3 22.34 15.34 17.83
C HIS A 3 21.72 14.65 16.62
N ARG A 4 20.95 13.58 16.87
CA ARG A 4 20.02 13.07 15.89
C ARG A 4 18.92 14.12 15.83
N ASP A 5 18.96 14.99 14.83
CA ASP A 5 17.86 15.93 14.58
C ASP A 5 16.60 15.09 14.41
N ILE A 6 15.69 15.23 15.38
CA ILE A 6 14.38 14.61 15.28
C ILE A 6 13.65 15.40 14.18
N PRO A 7 13.21 14.74 13.09
CA PRO A 7 12.52 15.43 12.02
C PRO A 7 11.31 16.18 12.60
N SER A 8 11.11 17.44 12.18
CA SER A 8 9.92 18.20 12.57
C SER A 8 8.65 17.46 12.14
N HIS A 9 7.54 17.61 12.89
CA HIS A 9 6.26 16.97 12.55
C HIS A 9 5.82 17.24 11.10
N GLU A 10 6.04 18.46 10.59
CA GLU A 10 5.74 18.80 9.19
C GLU A 10 6.48 17.92 8.18
N HIS A 11 7.73 17.53 8.49
CA HIS A 11 8.54 16.68 7.64
C HIS A 11 8.10 15.21 7.72
N LEU A 12 7.67 14.76 8.90
CA LEU A 12 7.11 13.42 9.10
C LEU A 12 5.78 13.23 8.36
N LEU A 13 4.97 14.29 8.28
CA LEU A 13 3.63 14.26 7.70
C LEU A 13 3.58 14.65 6.22
N ALA A 14 4.69 15.08 5.63
CA ALA A 14 4.77 15.40 4.22
C ALA A 14 4.52 14.13 3.35
N PRO A 15 3.65 14.19 2.33
CA PRO A 15 3.46 13.06 1.43
C PRO A 15 4.75 12.73 0.69
N ALA A 16 5.09 11.45 0.60
CA ALA A 16 6.25 11.03 -0.16
C ALA A 16 6.04 11.31 -1.67
N ALA A 17 7.15 11.67 -2.33
CA ALA A 17 7.18 11.85 -3.78
C ALA A 17 6.94 10.51 -4.51
N ILE A 18 7.47 9.43 -3.94
CA ILE A 18 7.29 8.04 -4.37
C ILE A 18 6.79 7.26 -3.17
N LEU A 19 5.69 6.53 -3.34
CA LEU A 19 5.12 5.67 -2.30
C LEU A 19 5.73 4.28 -2.43
N GLU A 20 6.70 3.95 -1.58
CA GLU A 20 7.37 2.64 -1.58
C GLU A 20 6.99 1.82 -0.35
N PHE A 21 6.75 2.50 0.78
CA PHE A 21 6.47 1.92 2.08
C PHE A 21 5.07 2.27 2.59
N SER A 22 4.47 1.40 3.41
CA SER A 22 3.29 1.77 4.21
C SER A 22 3.55 3.00 5.08
N ASP A 23 4.77 3.11 5.61
CA ASP A 23 5.20 4.23 6.44
C ASP A 23 5.23 5.57 5.68
N ASP A 24 5.16 5.57 4.35
CA ASP A 24 5.09 6.77 3.50
C ASP A 24 3.67 7.28 3.29
N LEU A 25 2.65 6.45 3.52
CA LEU A 25 1.26 6.81 3.26
C LEU A 25 0.78 7.92 4.21
N ARG A 26 0.15 8.94 3.65
CA ARG A 26 -0.50 10.03 4.41
C ARG A 26 -1.96 10.15 4.03
N VAL A 27 -2.77 10.79 4.88
CA VAL A 27 -4.21 11.03 4.59
C VAL A 27 -4.39 11.73 3.23
N ALA A 28 -3.44 12.60 2.87
CA ALA A 28 -3.41 13.32 1.60
C ALA A 28 -3.36 12.41 0.36
N ASP A 29 -2.83 11.19 0.48
CA ASP A 29 -2.72 10.22 -0.64
C ASP A 29 -4.05 9.55 -0.97
N VAL A 30 -4.93 9.40 0.03
CA VAL A 30 -6.21 8.68 -0.13
C VAL A 30 -7.23 9.54 -0.87
N ARG A 31 -7.27 10.85 -0.63
CA ARG A 31 -8.30 11.74 -1.21
C ARG A 31 -8.29 11.74 -2.75
N PRO A 32 -7.16 11.88 -3.45
CA PRO A 32 -7.12 11.78 -4.92
C PRO A 32 -7.62 10.43 -5.42
N LEU A 33 -7.19 9.33 -4.79
CA LEU A 33 -7.61 7.97 -5.16
C LEU A 33 -9.11 7.76 -4.97
N ARG A 34 -9.65 8.21 -3.84
CA ARG A 34 -11.09 8.16 -3.53
C ARG A 34 -11.90 8.91 -4.57
N ASN A 35 -11.50 10.13 -4.92
CA ASN A 35 -12.21 10.95 -5.91
C ASN A 35 -12.21 10.28 -7.29
N PHE A 36 -11.07 9.73 -7.71
CA PHE A 36 -10.95 8.99 -8.96
C PHE A 36 -11.87 7.76 -8.98
N LEU A 37 -11.79 6.91 -7.95
CA LEU A 37 -12.63 5.72 -7.84
C LEU A 37 -14.12 6.06 -7.79
N ALA A 38 -14.50 7.10 -7.05
CA ALA A 38 -15.88 7.57 -6.99
C ALA A 38 -16.39 7.99 -8.37
N ALA A 39 -15.59 8.73 -9.14
CA ALA A 39 -15.95 9.13 -10.51
C ALA A 39 -16.14 7.89 -11.41
N ARG A 40 -15.16 6.98 -11.43
CA ARG A 40 -15.20 5.78 -12.29
C ARG A 40 -16.34 4.83 -11.95
N LEU A 41 -16.58 4.59 -10.66
CA LEU A 41 -17.65 3.70 -10.23
C LEU A 41 -19.03 4.34 -10.42
N SER A 42 -19.14 5.66 -10.35
CA SER A 42 -20.38 6.36 -10.69
C SER A 42 -20.69 6.30 -12.18
N GLU A 43 -19.69 6.40 -13.04
CA GLU A 43 -19.86 6.18 -14.49
C GLU A 43 -20.30 4.76 -14.79
N LEU A 44 -19.63 3.77 -14.20
CA LEU A 44 -20.00 2.36 -14.33
C LEU A 44 -21.48 2.12 -13.97
N ALA A 45 -21.97 2.74 -12.89
CA ALA A 45 -23.37 2.63 -12.49
C ALA A 45 -24.33 3.33 -13.47
N ARG A 46 -23.95 4.48 -14.05
CA ARG A 46 -24.76 5.21 -15.03
C ARG A 46 -24.85 4.50 -16.37
N ASP A 47 -23.84 3.71 -16.72
CA ASP A 47 -23.84 2.89 -17.94
C ASP A 47 -24.81 1.69 -17.85
N GLN A 48 -25.31 1.37 -16.65
CA GLN A 48 -26.31 0.33 -16.44
C GLN A 48 -27.73 0.90 -16.50
N GLU A 49 -28.66 0.12 -17.06
CA GLU A 49 -30.07 0.47 -17.09
C GLU A 49 -30.65 0.58 -15.67
N GLU A 50 -31.54 1.57 -15.48
CA GLU A 50 -32.17 1.84 -14.19
C GLU A 50 -33.04 0.67 -13.72
N GLY A 51 -32.97 0.36 -12.43
CA GLY A 51 -33.74 -0.72 -11.81
C GLY A 51 -33.18 -2.13 -12.03
N THR A 52 -32.03 -2.28 -12.68
CA THR A 52 -31.38 -3.60 -12.87
C THR A 52 -30.49 -4.01 -11.68
N ASP A 53 -30.34 -5.32 -11.48
CA ASP A 53 -29.39 -5.88 -10.51
C ASP A 53 -27.94 -5.44 -10.81
N ALA A 54 -27.60 -5.27 -12.09
CA ALA A 54 -26.30 -4.79 -12.53
C ALA A 54 -26.02 -3.37 -12.02
N ARG A 55 -27.01 -2.46 -12.13
CA ARG A 55 -26.90 -1.11 -11.58
C ARG A 55 -26.81 -1.14 -10.05
N TRP A 56 -27.65 -1.92 -9.39
CA TRP A 56 -27.59 -2.08 -7.93
C TRP A 56 -26.21 -2.56 -7.47
N ALA A 57 -25.63 -3.55 -8.16
CA ALA A 57 -24.30 -4.08 -7.86
C ALA A 57 -23.20 -3.03 -8.06
N ALA A 58 -23.27 -2.24 -9.14
CA ALA A 58 -22.32 -1.15 -9.40
C ALA A 58 -22.39 -0.04 -8.33
N GLU A 59 -23.60 0.39 -7.95
CA GLU A 59 -23.81 1.36 -6.88
C GLU A 59 -23.36 0.82 -5.51
N HIS A 60 -23.61 -0.46 -5.24
CA HIS A 60 -23.15 -1.12 -4.02
C HIS A 60 -21.61 -1.19 -3.98
N LEU A 61 -20.97 -1.55 -5.08
CA LEU A 61 -19.50 -1.51 -5.20
C LEU A 61 -18.95 -0.10 -4.93
N ALA A 62 -19.57 0.94 -5.49
CA ALA A 62 -19.18 2.33 -5.25
C ALA A 62 -19.24 2.69 -3.75
N ARG A 63 -20.32 2.32 -3.05
CA ARG A 63 -20.46 2.54 -1.61
C ARG A 63 -19.42 1.77 -0.79
N THR A 64 -19.16 0.52 -1.14
CA THR A 64 -18.16 -0.32 -0.45
C THR A 64 -16.75 0.22 -0.62
N ILE A 65 -16.39 0.70 -1.82
CA ILE A 65 -15.10 1.32 -2.08
C ILE A 65 -14.97 2.67 -1.35
N ASP A 66 -16.03 3.48 -1.29
CA ASP A 66 -16.03 4.72 -0.51
C ASP A 66 -15.83 4.45 0.98
N ALA A 67 -16.49 3.44 1.53
CA ALA A 67 -16.29 3.01 2.92
C ALA A 67 -14.84 2.57 3.16
N ALA A 68 -14.27 1.74 2.28
CA ALA A 68 -12.88 1.32 2.38
C ALA A 68 -11.88 2.50 2.31
N CYS A 69 -12.18 3.53 1.51
CA CYS A 69 -11.38 4.76 1.50
C CYS A 69 -11.44 5.51 2.85
N ARG A 70 -12.62 5.56 3.48
CA ARG A 70 -12.80 6.19 4.80
C ARG A 70 -12.08 5.41 5.90
N ASP A 71 -12.24 4.09 5.92
CA ASP A 71 -11.56 3.22 6.89
C ASP A 71 -10.03 3.34 6.79
N LEU A 72 -9.49 3.43 5.56
CA LEU A 72 -8.05 3.66 5.36
C LEU A 72 -7.63 5.06 5.84
N ALA A 73 -8.44 6.10 5.60
CA ALA A 73 -8.15 7.44 6.08
C ALA A 73 -8.12 7.49 7.63
N ASP A 74 -9.05 6.82 8.31
CA ASP A 74 -9.09 6.75 9.77
C ASP A 74 -7.88 5.98 10.34
N ALA A 75 -7.46 4.91 9.66
CA ALA A 75 -6.23 4.19 10.00
C ALA A 75 -4.99 5.07 9.82
N LEU A 76 -4.96 5.92 8.79
CA LEU A 76 -3.86 6.87 8.57
C LEU A 76 -3.83 7.98 9.62
N VAL A 77 -4.99 8.48 10.06
CA VAL A 77 -5.04 9.42 11.21
C VAL A 77 -4.45 8.77 12.47
N SER A 78 -4.79 7.50 12.73
CA SER A 78 -4.18 6.75 13.84
C SER A 78 -2.67 6.59 13.67
N TRP A 79 -2.20 6.42 12.43
CA TRP A 79 -0.78 6.30 12.12
C TRP A 79 -0.02 7.63 12.32
N GLU A 80 -0.61 8.74 11.92
CA GLU A 80 -0.05 10.08 12.13
C GLU A 80 0.15 10.36 13.64
N ILE A 81 -0.80 9.95 14.50
CA ILE A 81 -0.66 10.04 15.96
C ILE A 81 0.54 9.22 16.45
N GLU A 82 0.71 7.98 15.97
CA GLU A 82 1.85 7.14 16.37
C GLU A 82 3.19 7.74 15.89
N LEU A 83 3.23 8.38 14.72
CA LEU A 83 4.42 9.04 14.17
C LEU A 83 4.83 10.29 14.99
N THR A 84 3.88 11.07 15.49
CA THR A 84 4.17 12.35 16.16
C THR A 84 4.23 12.23 17.69
N GLU A 85 3.43 11.36 18.28
CA GLU A 85 3.22 11.27 19.73
C GLU A 85 3.52 9.88 20.31
N GLY A 86 3.55 8.84 19.47
CA GLY A 86 3.65 7.44 19.87
C GLY A 86 5.07 6.85 19.86
N ASP A 87 5.13 5.54 20.06
CA ASP A 87 6.35 4.73 19.92
C ASP A 87 6.22 3.81 18.72
N ILE A 88 6.73 4.27 17.58
CA ILE A 88 6.69 3.56 16.29
C ILE A 88 7.43 2.20 16.29
N ASN A 89 8.22 1.93 17.33
CA ASN A 89 8.96 0.68 17.49
C ASN A 89 8.23 -0.30 18.42
N ARG A 90 7.09 0.09 18.99
CA ARG A 90 6.34 -0.76 19.91
C ARG A 90 5.81 -2.00 19.18
N PRO A 91 6.14 -3.21 19.67
CA PRO A 91 5.69 -4.43 19.03
C PRO A 91 4.16 -4.58 19.08
N GLY A 92 3.60 -5.19 18.03
CA GLY A 92 2.19 -5.58 17.97
C GLY A 92 1.26 -4.53 17.38
N HIS A 93 1.04 -3.40 18.08
CA HIS A 93 0.05 -2.40 17.63
C HIS A 93 0.49 -1.71 16.33
N VAL A 94 1.67 -1.09 16.35
CA VAL A 94 2.20 -0.36 15.20
C VAL A 94 2.43 -1.29 14.01
N GLN A 95 2.95 -2.50 14.24
CA GLN A 95 3.14 -3.47 13.17
C GLN A 95 1.83 -3.87 12.50
N ARG A 96 0.77 -4.09 13.30
CA ARG A 96 -0.57 -4.37 12.78
C ARG A 96 -1.12 -3.18 12.00
N LEU A 97 -0.90 -1.95 12.48
CA LEU A 97 -1.31 -0.75 11.78
C LEU A 97 -0.62 -0.63 10.42
N ARG A 98 0.71 -0.75 10.36
CA ARG A 98 1.50 -0.77 9.10
C ARG A 98 0.99 -1.79 8.09
N GLN A 99 0.69 -3.01 8.55
CA GLN A 99 0.15 -4.07 7.69
C GLN A 99 -1.27 -3.76 7.20
N ASN A 100 -2.12 -3.20 8.06
CA ASN A 100 -3.47 -2.77 7.70
C ASN A 100 -3.44 -1.63 6.67
N LEU A 101 -2.52 -0.68 6.81
CA LEU A 101 -2.33 0.41 5.85
C LEU A 101 -1.95 -0.13 4.47
N ALA A 102 -0.94 -1.00 4.40
CA ALA A 102 -0.55 -1.66 3.15
C ALA A 102 -1.73 -2.40 2.52
N THR A 103 -2.39 -3.25 3.30
CA THR A 103 -3.51 -4.08 2.83
C THR A 103 -4.67 -3.22 2.32
N GLY A 104 -5.02 -2.16 3.04
CA GLY A 104 -6.10 -1.25 2.67
C GLY A 104 -5.77 -0.48 1.39
N TRP A 105 -4.56 0.07 1.31
CA TRP A 105 -4.08 0.78 0.12
C TRP A 105 -4.05 -0.12 -1.11
N ASP A 106 -3.44 -1.31 -1.01
CA ASP A 106 -3.28 -2.23 -2.13
C ASP A 106 -4.61 -2.67 -2.72
N ARG A 107 -5.62 -2.91 -1.88
CA ARG A 107 -6.98 -3.26 -2.33
C ARG A 107 -7.63 -2.13 -3.15
N LEU A 108 -7.48 -0.88 -2.70
CA LEU A 108 -7.99 0.29 -3.42
C LEU A 108 -7.22 0.50 -4.73
N VAL A 109 -5.90 0.35 -4.71
CA VAL A 109 -5.06 0.45 -5.91
C VAL A 109 -5.40 -0.63 -6.93
N GLN A 110 -5.57 -1.88 -6.51
CA GLN A 110 -6.00 -2.96 -7.42
C GLN A 110 -7.33 -2.65 -8.09
N THR A 111 -8.24 -1.98 -7.37
CA THR A 111 -9.50 -1.49 -7.95
C THR A 111 -9.25 -0.39 -8.98
N ALA A 112 -8.37 0.58 -8.67
CA ALA A 112 -8.02 1.68 -9.57
C ALA A 112 -7.26 1.21 -10.82
N GLN A 113 -6.44 0.16 -10.72
CA GLN A 113 -5.68 -0.41 -11.83
C GLN A 113 -6.58 -0.96 -12.95
N ARG A 114 -7.84 -1.30 -12.65
CA ARG A 114 -8.84 -1.63 -13.69
C ARG A 114 -9.12 -0.47 -14.65
N TYR A 115 -8.77 0.75 -14.24
CA TYR A 115 -8.92 1.98 -14.99
C TYR A 115 -7.56 2.61 -15.36
N ALA A 116 -6.47 1.81 -15.40
CA ALA A 116 -5.12 2.32 -15.67
C ALA A 116 -4.94 3.01 -17.03
N GLY A 117 -5.85 2.76 -17.99
CA GLY A 117 -5.87 3.46 -19.29
C GLY A 117 -6.56 4.83 -19.26
N HIS A 118 -7.15 5.24 -18.13
CA HIS A 118 -7.82 6.53 -18.01
C HIS A 118 -6.81 7.68 -17.88
N PRO A 119 -6.99 8.84 -18.53
CA PRO A 119 -6.05 9.97 -18.45
C PRO A 119 -5.83 10.51 -17.03
N ASP A 120 -6.84 10.43 -16.17
CA ASP A 120 -6.73 10.86 -14.77
C ASP A 120 -6.09 9.81 -13.85
N TYR A 121 -5.72 8.64 -14.37
CA TYR A 121 -5.03 7.63 -13.58
C TYR A 121 -3.63 8.11 -13.21
N LEU A 122 -3.31 8.13 -11.92
CA LEU A 122 -2.00 8.59 -11.45
C LEU A 122 -1.02 7.41 -11.34
N PRO A 123 0.17 7.49 -11.96
CA PRO A 123 1.18 6.43 -11.90
C PRO A 123 1.65 6.07 -10.48
N ARG A 124 1.41 6.94 -9.48
CA ARG A 124 1.73 6.69 -8.07
C ARG A 124 0.80 5.68 -7.39
N TRP A 125 -0.36 5.37 -7.97
CA TRP A 125 -1.29 4.38 -7.42
C TRP A 125 -0.79 2.97 -7.73
N ARG A 126 0.21 2.54 -6.97
CA ARG A 126 0.84 1.21 -7.07
C ARG A 126 0.76 0.49 -5.73
N PRO A 127 0.69 -0.86 -5.76
CA PRO A 127 0.77 -1.64 -4.53
C PRO A 127 2.09 -1.36 -3.83
N LEU A 128 2.05 -1.34 -2.50
CA LEU A 128 3.23 -1.13 -1.67
C LEU A 128 3.97 -2.44 -1.53
N ARG A 129 5.28 -2.40 -1.83
CA ARG A 129 6.10 -3.61 -1.80
C ARG A 129 6.57 -3.97 -0.40
N TYR A 130 6.73 -2.96 0.45
CA TYR A 130 7.33 -3.08 1.76
C TYR A 130 6.55 -2.28 2.80
N CYS A 131 6.74 -2.60 4.08
CA CYS A 131 6.05 -1.91 5.16
C CYS A 131 6.82 -0.68 5.62
N CYS A 132 8.14 -0.84 5.75
CA CYS A 132 9.11 0.16 6.14
C CYS A 132 10.49 -0.23 5.54
N VAL A 133 11.50 0.61 5.76
CA VAL A 133 12.87 0.37 5.27
C VAL A 133 13.45 -0.92 5.82
N GLU A 134 13.28 -1.19 7.11
CA GLU A 134 13.78 -2.41 7.76
C GLU A 134 13.14 -3.67 7.18
N HIS A 135 11.87 -3.58 6.77
CA HIS A 135 11.21 -4.70 6.09
C HIS A 135 11.79 -4.91 4.69
N ALA A 136 12.13 -3.85 3.96
CA ALA A 136 12.78 -3.97 2.66
C ALA A 136 14.17 -4.62 2.79
N GLU A 137 14.99 -4.15 3.73
CA GLU A 137 16.31 -4.73 4.01
C GLU A 137 16.21 -6.22 4.38
N PHE A 138 15.26 -6.58 5.24
CA PHE A 138 15.01 -7.98 5.60
C PHE A 138 14.63 -8.84 4.38
N VAL A 139 13.73 -8.35 3.53
CA VAL A 139 13.28 -9.08 2.33
C VAL A 139 14.43 -9.22 1.33
N GLU A 140 15.24 -8.18 1.15
CA GLU A 140 16.41 -8.23 0.26
C GLU A 140 17.47 -9.22 0.75
N GLN A 141 17.73 -9.28 2.06
CA GLN A 141 18.63 -10.29 2.64
C GLN A 141 18.08 -11.70 2.46
N ALA A 142 16.80 -11.92 2.79
CA ALA A 142 16.16 -13.22 2.68
C ALA A 142 16.05 -13.74 1.22
N LEU A 143 15.88 -12.84 0.26
CA LEU A 143 15.81 -13.19 -1.17
C LEU A 143 17.19 -13.20 -1.85
N GLY A 144 18.15 -12.40 -1.37
CA GLY A 144 19.54 -12.38 -1.84
C GLY A 144 20.27 -13.69 -1.52
N ASP A 145 20.05 -14.25 -0.33
CA ASP A 145 20.61 -15.55 0.07
C ASP A 145 20.03 -16.72 -0.74
N ALA A 146 18.81 -16.60 -1.27
CA ALA A 146 18.21 -17.61 -2.13
C ALA A 146 18.88 -17.67 -3.52
N THR A 147 19.51 -16.58 -3.96
CA THR A 147 20.29 -16.53 -5.22
C THR A 147 21.74 -16.96 -5.06
N ASP A 148 22.33 -16.89 -3.87
CA ASP A 148 23.72 -17.34 -3.61
C ASP A 148 23.80 -18.83 -3.21
N SER A 149 22.65 -19.47 -3.00
CA SER A 149 22.53 -20.92 -2.75
C SER A 149 22.56 -21.77 -4.05
N GLY A 150 22.99 -21.19 -5.17
CA GLY A 150 23.02 -21.80 -6.49
C GLY A 150 24.40 -22.32 -6.89
N ILE A 151 24.57 -23.65 -6.79
CA ILE A 151 25.58 -24.53 -7.42
C ILE A 151 26.87 -24.77 -6.60
N LEU A 152 26.74 -25.57 -5.55
CA LEU A 152 27.76 -26.59 -5.22
C LEU A 152 27.18 -27.98 -5.50
N TYR A 153 26.91 -28.27 -6.78
CA TYR A 153 26.85 -29.65 -7.26
C TYR A 153 28.29 -30.05 -7.63
N SER A 154 29.11 -30.31 -6.60
CA SER A 154 30.39 -31.00 -6.80
C SER A 154 30.08 -32.44 -7.19
N GLY A 155 30.41 -32.76 -8.44
CA GLY A 155 29.99 -33.96 -9.14
C GLY A 155 30.32 -35.28 -8.44
N SER A 156 29.46 -36.26 -8.69
CA SER A 156 29.75 -37.67 -8.47
C SER A 156 31.04 -38.05 -9.20
N PRO A 157 32.03 -38.65 -8.51
CA PRO A 157 33.07 -39.38 -9.21
C PRO A 157 32.46 -40.68 -9.72
N ARG A 158 32.52 -40.87 -11.05
CA ARG A 158 32.46 -42.19 -11.67
C ARG A 158 33.62 -43.02 -11.10
N HIS A 159 33.31 -44.16 -10.52
CA HIS A 159 34.27 -45.25 -10.39
C HIS A 159 33.98 -46.24 -11.51
N ASP A 160 34.75 -46.12 -12.58
CA ASP A 160 35.06 -47.25 -13.45
C ASP A 160 36.19 -48.04 -12.77
N GLU A 161 35.90 -49.29 -12.40
CA GLU A 161 36.68 -50.53 -12.55
C GLU A 161 36.11 -51.63 -11.65
#